data_AF-A0A382K3A5-F1
#
_entry.id   AF-A0A382K3A5-F1
#
_cell.length_a   1.000
_cell.length_b   1.000
_cell.length_c   1.000
_cell.angle_alpha   90.00
_cell.angle_beta   90.00
_cell.angle_gamma   90.00
#
_symmetry.space_group_name_H-M   'P 1'
#
loop_
_entity.id
_entity.type
_entity.pdbx_description
1 polymer ?
#
loop_
_entity_poly.entity_id
_entity_poly.type
_entity_poly.pdbx_seq_one_letter_code
_entity_poly.pdbx_strand_id
1 'polypeptide(L)'
;LDDIPIAGGPTGIKIRSAQDKDAEIRSWAKENAPDLKISFGQGSIGKGGGVKISESTQELMVAALVLNKVKSGNIDEVSAIKMIEEAKTKFNNIEGASGRPDLIDQFTGNFNDLATAISSSNAILKVVSNPVKAYWTGKGWGPDIKKYNPPVGGVRDYNSSDIVVKGGDGIFYGFSLKKKSKSKDVDPTLINKPITGNVGILKDILGANEVASIEKSKELFFDYVIYKHTKKSVKGMDVKEKNKIISTISQKQMGVYLKDRKNTFFRRVDQVLSKNAEDFVKAFIELLFRTKMKNIEDGGEFKFYLLTGIGRFIGGIVEVEKAENKDVPQTIEALTKIFNSKLTMTKTPGKLNAWEKGSNAAKVFFSIFSDTARIIDLEIRYKGSYTANPQFQAVATADFKAIFK
;
A
#
# COMPACT_ATOMS: atom_id res chain seq x y z
N LEU A 1 2.14 39.61 7.83
CA LEU A 1 1.61 38.29 7.40
C LEU A 1 2.21 37.89 6.04
N ASP A 2 3.33 38.51 5.66
CA ASP A 2 3.68 38.72 4.25
C ASP A 2 4.55 37.62 3.64
N ASP A 3 5.01 36.67 4.46
CA ASP A 3 5.84 35.54 4.05
C ASP A 3 5.19 34.17 4.28
N ILE A 4 3.85 34.10 4.32
CA ILE A 4 3.15 32.81 4.45
C ILE A 4 2.96 32.20 3.06
N PRO A 5 3.56 31.03 2.75
CA PRO A 5 3.37 30.37 1.47
C PRO A 5 1.90 29.92 1.32
N ILE A 6 1.23 30.55 0.35
CA ILE A 6 -0.17 30.34 0.01
C ILE A 6 -0.25 29.63 -1.34
N ALA A 7 -1.08 28.59 -1.44
CA ALA A 7 -1.46 28.01 -2.73
C ALA A 7 -2.97 28.16 -2.93
N GLY A 8 -3.36 28.92 -3.96
CA GLY A 8 -4.74 29.15 -4.34
C GLY A 8 -5.28 28.11 -5.33
N GLY A 9 -6.55 27.74 -5.17
CA GLY A 9 -7.30 26.94 -6.14
C GLY A 9 -8.80 27.24 -6.06
N PRO A 10 -9.62 26.69 -6.99
CA PRO A 10 -11.05 27.00 -7.10
C PRO A 10 -11.90 26.59 -5.86
N THR A 11 -11.30 25.90 -4.88
CA THR A 11 -11.95 25.47 -3.65
C THR A 11 -11.54 26.25 -2.39
N GLY A 12 -10.67 27.28 -2.52
CA GLY A 12 -10.17 28.10 -1.41
C GLY A 12 -8.65 28.21 -1.35
N ILE A 13 -8.15 28.82 -0.26
CA ILE A 13 -6.72 29.01 0.01
C ILE A 13 -6.24 27.97 1.02
N LYS A 14 -5.12 27.29 0.71
CA LYS A 14 -4.45 26.38 1.65
C LYS A 14 -3.16 26.99 2.17
N ILE A 15 -3.03 27.01 3.50
CA ILE A 15 -1.89 27.57 4.22
C ILE A 15 -1.00 26.44 4.72
N ARG A 16 0.28 26.47 4.33
CA ARG A 16 1.19 25.30 4.38
C ARG A 16 2.13 25.29 5.59
N SER A 17 2.41 26.44 6.21
CA SER A 17 3.41 26.57 7.29
C SER A 17 3.12 27.72 8.27
N ALA A 18 1.93 27.72 8.88
CA ALA A 18 1.56 28.68 9.94
C ALA A 18 0.48 28.11 10.88
N GLN A 19 0.56 26.82 11.20
CA GLN A 19 -0.44 26.14 12.04
C GLN A 19 -0.45 26.66 13.48
N ASP A 20 0.70 27.13 13.94
CA ASP A 20 0.91 27.88 15.18
C ASP A 20 0.15 29.22 15.20
N LYS A 21 -0.22 29.75 14.03
CA LYS A 21 -0.99 30.99 13.85
C LYS A 21 -2.40 30.74 13.28
N ASP A 22 -2.91 29.51 13.33
CA ASP A 22 -4.22 29.13 12.76
C ASP A 22 -5.35 30.04 13.27
N ALA A 23 -5.39 30.32 14.57
CA ALA A 23 -6.41 31.16 15.18
C ALA A 23 -6.36 32.63 14.72
N GLU A 24 -5.16 33.20 14.60
CA GLU A 24 -4.93 34.58 14.17
C GLU A 24 -5.34 34.75 12.69
N ILE A 25 -4.91 33.81 11.84
CA ILE A 25 -5.20 33.83 10.41
C ILE A 25 -6.69 33.60 10.14
N ARG A 26 -7.35 32.69 10.87
CA ARG A 26 -8.80 32.49 10.75
C ARG A 26 -9.59 33.71 11.19
N SER A 27 -9.15 34.38 12.25
CA SER A 27 -9.78 35.61 12.73
C SER A 27 -9.63 36.74 11.70
N TRP A 28 -8.42 36.96 11.20
CA TRP A 28 -8.15 37.92 10.14
C TRP A 28 -9.00 37.65 8.89
N ALA A 29 -9.08 36.39 8.45
CA ALA A 29 -9.85 36.03 7.26
C ALA A 29 -11.35 36.20 7.45
N LYS A 30 -11.87 35.92 8.64
CA LYS A 30 -13.29 36.14 8.96
C LYS A 30 -13.67 37.62 8.89
N GLU A 31 -12.74 38.51 9.23
CA GLU A 31 -12.95 39.96 9.22
C GLU A 31 -12.74 40.58 7.82
N ASN A 32 -11.73 40.09 7.08
CA ASN A 32 -11.26 40.76 5.86
C ASN A 32 -11.65 40.02 4.56
N ALA A 33 -11.96 38.73 4.64
CA ALA A 33 -12.31 37.89 3.49
C ALA A 33 -13.26 36.75 3.90
N PRO A 34 -14.48 37.06 4.40
CA PRO A 34 -15.38 36.09 5.03
C PRO A 34 -15.80 34.93 4.11
N ASP A 35 -15.82 35.14 2.80
CA ASP A 35 -16.16 34.12 1.80
C ASP A 35 -14.99 33.20 1.44
N LEU A 36 -13.78 33.51 1.92
CA LEU A 36 -12.56 32.77 1.64
C LEU A 36 -12.50 31.50 2.50
N LYS A 37 -12.59 30.34 1.84
CA LYS A 37 -12.40 29.04 2.52
C LYS A 37 -10.92 28.80 2.78
N ILE A 38 -10.51 28.82 4.06
CA ILE A 38 -9.14 28.56 4.49
C ILE A 38 -9.02 27.15 5.09
N SER A 39 -8.02 26.40 4.61
CA SER A 39 -7.63 25.12 5.18
C SER A 39 -6.14 25.09 5.52
N PHE A 40 -5.78 24.39 6.60
CA PHE A 40 -4.41 24.21 7.04
C PHE A 40 -4.03 22.74 6.86
N GLY A 41 -2.83 22.47 6.34
CA GLY A 41 -2.34 21.10 6.26
C GLY A 41 -1.06 20.94 5.46
N GLN A 42 -0.24 20.00 5.89
CA GLN A 42 1.07 19.67 5.29
C GLN A 42 0.97 18.66 4.12
N GLY A 43 -0.25 18.36 3.66
CA GLY A 43 -0.53 17.41 2.60
C GLY A 43 -0.74 18.05 1.23
N SER A 44 -0.60 17.25 0.19
CA SER A 44 -0.70 17.59 -1.23
C SER A 44 -2.03 18.23 -1.62
N ILE A 45 -1.97 19.16 -2.58
CA ILE A 45 -3.14 19.69 -3.28
C ILE A 45 -3.14 19.05 -4.66
N GLY A 46 -3.90 17.97 -4.84
CA GLY A 46 -4.38 17.66 -6.19
C GLY A 46 -5.23 18.84 -6.66
N LYS A 47 -5.09 19.28 -7.92
CA LYS A 47 -6.03 20.24 -8.50
C LYS A 47 -7.46 19.73 -8.26
N GLY A 48 -8.21 20.45 -7.41
CA GLY A 48 -9.51 20.02 -6.89
C GLY A 48 -9.37 19.27 -5.56
N GLY A 49 -9.69 19.96 -4.45
CA GLY A 49 -9.63 19.47 -3.07
C GLY A 49 -10.55 18.29 -2.71
N GLY A 50 -10.80 17.36 -3.63
CA GLY A 50 -11.51 16.11 -3.43
C GLY A 50 -10.87 14.88 -4.09
N VAL A 51 -9.79 15.04 -4.89
CA VAL A 51 -9.14 13.89 -5.54
C VAL A 51 -8.18 13.21 -4.57
N LYS A 52 -8.51 11.97 -4.19
CA LYS A 52 -7.63 11.11 -3.39
C LYS A 52 -6.33 10.87 -4.16
N ILE A 53 -5.20 11.18 -3.53
CA ILE A 53 -3.87 10.91 -4.09
C ILE A 53 -3.72 9.41 -4.34
N SER A 54 -3.29 9.07 -5.54
CA SER A 54 -3.00 7.70 -5.95
C SER A 54 -1.82 7.14 -5.16
N GLU A 55 -1.88 5.86 -4.79
CA GLU A 55 -0.71 5.18 -4.19
C GLU A 55 0.50 5.22 -5.17
N SER A 56 0.23 5.29 -6.49
CA SER A 56 1.25 5.35 -7.54
C SER A 56 1.95 6.69 -7.75
N THR A 57 1.52 7.75 -7.05
CA THR A 57 2.19 9.06 -7.18
C THR A 57 3.63 9.00 -6.70
N GLN A 58 3.87 8.30 -5.59
CA GLN A 58 5.23 8.08 -5.09
C GLN A 58 6.07 7.23 -6.05
N GLU A 59 5.50 6.17 -6.62
CA GLU A 59 6.18 5.26 -7.55
C GLU A 59 6.71 6.02 -8.78
N LEU A 60 5.88 6.88 -9.35
CA LEU A 60 6.22 7.70 -10.51
C LEU A 60 7.23 8.80 -10.16
N MET A 61 7.13 9.41 -8.97
CA MET A 61 8.17 10.34 -8.48
C MET A 61 9.52 9.64 -8.37
N VAL A 62 9.57 8.42 -7.83
CA VAL A 62 10.82 7.66 -7.71
C VAL A 62 11.43 7.42 -9.08
N ALA A 63 10.64 6.91 -10.04
CA ALA A 63 11.11 6.67 -11.39
C ALA A 63 11.65 7.95 -12.07
N ALA A 64 10.94 9.08 -11.92
CA ALA A 64 11.39 10.36 -12.47
C ALA A 64 12.71 10.84 -11.83
N LEU A 65 12.84 10.75 -10.51
CA LEU A 65 14.06 11.13 -9.79
C LEU A 65 15.26 10.23 -10.17
N VAL A 66 15.01 8.92 -10.34
CA VAL A 66 16.04 7.97 -10.79
C VAL A 66 16.49 8.29 -12.22
N LEU A 67 15.57 8.61 -13.13
CA LEU A 67 15.93 9.04 -14.49
C LEU A 67 16.68 10.38 -14.51
N ASN A 68 16.39 11.28 -13.56
CA ASN A 68 17.17 12.50 -13.31
C ASN A 68 18.46 12.26 -12.53
N LYS A 69 18.74 11.02 -12.11
CA LYS A 69 19.91 10.65 -11.28
C LYS A 69 20.01 11.47 -9.99
N VAL A 70 18.88 11.85 -9.40
CA VAL A 70 18.82 12.69 -8.20
C VAL A 70 19.28 11.91 -6.97
N LYS A 71 20.32 12.44 -6.31
CA LYS A 71 20.74 12.06 -4.96
C LYS A 71 20.65 13.30 -4.06
N SER A 72 19.92 13.23 -2.95
CA SER A 72 19.73 14.39 -2.06
C SER A 72 19.50 13.97 -0.60
N GLY A 73 19.75 14.90 0.32
CA GLY A 73 19.38 14.80 1.74
C GLY A 73 18.14 15.64 2.04
N ASN A 74 18.10 16.22 3.24
CA ASN A 74 17.06 17.16 3.62
C ASN A 74 17.10 18.41 2.72
N ILE A 75 15.94 18.90 2.30
CA ILE A 75 15.81 20.09 1.46
C ILE A 75 14.68 20.99 1.96
N ASP A 76 14.80 22.29 1.75
CA ASP A 76 13.71 23.25 2.00
C ASP A 76 12.59 23.14 0.95
N GLU A 77 11.46 23.79 1.23
CA GLU A 77 10.28 23.78 0.36
C GLU A 77 10.57 24.35 -1.04
N VAL A 78 11.43 25.36 -1.17
CA VAL A 78 11.76 25.98 -2.47
C VAL A 78 12.50 24.99 -3.36
N SER A 79 13.51 24.34 -2.80
CA SER A 79 14.27 23.28 -3.45
C SER A 79 13.39 22.07 -3.78
N ALA A 80 12.46 21.73 -2.89
CA ALA A 80 11.48 20.67 -3.11
C ALA A 80 10.54 20.96 -4.29
N ILE A 81 10.05 22.20 -4.40
CA ILE A 81 9.22 22.63 -5.54
C ILE A 81 10.01 22.52 -6.84
N LYS A 82 11.25 23.03 -6.87
CA LYS A 82 12.12 22.94 -8.05
C LYS A 82 12.35 21.48 -8.47
N MET A 83 12.66 20.61 -7.51
CA MET A 83 12.86 19.19 -7.76
C MET A 83 11.60 18.50 -8.31
N ILE A 84 10.41 18.87 -7.83
CA ILE A 84 9.14 18.39 -8.37
C ILE A 84 8.97 18.80 -9.83
N GLU A 85 9.22 20.07 -10.16
CA GLU A 85 9.08 20.54 -11.55
C GLU A 85 10.08 19.85 -12.48
N GLU A 86 11.32 19.65 -12.03
CA GLU A 86 12.32 18.88 -12.78
C GLU A 86 11.91 17.40 -12.96
N ALA A 87 11.34 16.77 -11.93
CA ALA A 87 10.84 15.40 -12.01
C ALA A 87 9.68 15.27 -13.00
N LYS A 88 8.76 16.25 -13.05
CA LYS A 88 7.65 16.27 -14.02
C LYS A 88 8.15 16.21 -15.47
N THR A 89 9.28 16.84 -15.79
CA THR A 89 9.86 16.78 -17.15
C THR A 89 10.24 15.36 -17.60
N LYS A 90 10.47 14.43 -16.66
CA LYS A 90 10.77 13.03 -16.96
C LYS A 90 9.56 12.12 -16.96
N PHE A 91 8.38 12.60 -16.58
CA PHE A 91 7.19 11.77 -16.46
C PHE A 91 6.88 10.99 -17.74
N ASN A 92 6.93 11.66 -18.89
CA ASN A 92 6.65 11.03 -20.19
C ASN A 92 7.77 10.07 -20.66
N ASN A 93 8.94 10.11 -20.03
CA ASN A 93 10.04 9.18 -20.31
C ASN A 93 9.93 7.89 -19.48
N ILE A 94 8.96 7.81 -18.55
CA ILE A 94 8.67 6.61 -17.78
C ILE A 94 7.72 5.73 -18.60
N GLU A 95 8.21 4.56 -18.99
CA GLU A 95 7.42 3.59 -19.74
C GLU A 95 6.21 3.14 -18.93
N GLY A 96 5.02 3.19 -19.52
CA GLY A 96 3.74 2.87 -18.87
C GLY A 96 3.05 4.05 -18.17
N ALA A 97 3.73 5.20 -18.00
CA ALA A 97 3.14 6.40 -17.39
C ALA A 97 2.37 7.28 -18.40
N SER A 98 2.66 7.14 -19.71
CA SER A 98 2.08 7.97 -20.77
C SER A 98 0.54 7.93 -20.76
N GLY A 99 -0.08 9.09 -21.01
CA GLY A 99 -1.54 9.24 -21.03
C GLY A 99 -2.20 9.28 -19.64
N ARG A 100 -1.42 9.56 -18.58
CA ARG A 100 -1.92 9.77 -17.20
C ARG A 100 -1.61 11.18 -16.66
N PRO A 101 -2.10 12.25 -17.31
CA PRO A 101 -1.89 13.63 -16.84
C PRO A 101 -2.48 13.87 -15.44
N ASP A 102 -3.43 13.04 -15.00
CA ASP A 102 -3.98 13.06 -13.66
C ASP A 102 -2.96 12.70 -12.56
N LEU A 103 -1.93 11.89 -12.89
CA LEU A 103 -0.91 11.45 -11.93
C LEU A 103 0.26 12.43 -11.82
N ILE A 104 0.66 13.07 -12.91
CA ILE A 104 1.71 14.11 -12.89
C ILE A 104 1.24 15.35 -12.10
N ASP A 105 -0.04 15.71 -12.21
CA ASP A 105 -0.61 16.84 -11.45
C ASP A 105 -0.51 16.62 -9.94
N GLN A 106 -0.61 15.35 -9.49
CA GLN A 106 -0.49 14.96 -8.08
C GLN A 106 0.92 15.12 -7.53
N PHE A 107 1.93 15.41 -8.37
CA PHE A 107 3.26 15.71 -7.86
C PHE A 107 3.28 17.03 -7.08
N THR A 108 2.49 18.00 -7.54
CA THR A 108 2.48 19.37 -7.04
C THR A 108 2.13 19.42 -5.56
N GLY A 109 3.07 19.89 -4.73
CA GLY A 109 2.88 20.01 -3.29
C GLY A 109 2.80 18.68 -2.53
N ASN A 110 3.13 17.55 -3.16
CA ASN A 110 3.15 16.24 -2.49
C ASN A 110 4.51 15.95 -1.84
N PHE A 111 4.90 16.79 -0.89
CA PHE A 111 6.23 16.78 -0.30
C PHE A 111 6.53 15.54 0.55
N ASN A 112 5.50 14.90 1.14
CA ASN A 112 5.68 13.64 1.86
C ASN A 112 6.05 12.50 0.91
N ASP A 113 5.37 12.37 -0.24
CA ASP A 113 5.75 11.36 -1.23
C ASP A 113 7.11 11.71 -1.84
N LEU A 114 7.42 13.00 -2.08
CA LEU A 114 8.75 13.45 -2.52
C LEU A 114 9.85 13.02 -1.53
N ALA A 115 9.67 13.22 -0.22
CA ALA A 115 10.65 12.83 0.79
C ALA A 115 11.03 11.35 0.69
N THR A 116 10.00 10.49 0.61
CA THR A 116 10.19 9.04 0.48
C THR A 116 10.72 8.64 -0.90
N ALA A 117 10.42 9.41 -1.95
CA ALA A 117 10.94 9.21 -3.30
C ALA A 117 12.44 9.56 -3.38
N ILE A 118 12.89 10.65 -2.74
CA ILE A 118 14.32 11.00 -2.64
C ILE A 118 15.07 9.89 -1.90
N SER A 119 14.54 9.45 -0.75
CA SER A 119 15.11 8.34 0.02
C SER A 119 15.27 7.06 -0.82
N SER A 120 14.24 6.73 -1.61
CA SER A 120 14.26 5.58 -2.52
C SER A 120 15.25 5.77 -3.68
N SER A 121 15.26 6.94 -4.33
CA SER A 121 16.18 7.28 -5.42
C SER A 121 17.64 7.16 -4.98
N ASN A 122 17.96 7.66 -3.79
CA ASN A 122 19.30 7.52 -3.19
C ASN A 122 19.76 6.06 -3.10
N ALA A 123 18.86 5.14 -2.73
CA ALA A 123 19.17 3.72 -2.60
C ALA A 123 19.24 3.03 -3.97
N ILE A 124 18.28 3.31 -4.86
CA ILE A 124 18.27 2.76 -6.22
C ILE A 124 19.55 3.14 -6.96
N LEU A 125 19.97 4.40 -6.90
CA LEU A 125 21.18 4.88 -7.58
C LEU A 125 22.51 4.43 -6.95
N LYS A 126 22.46 3.68 -5.84
CA LYS A 126 23.62 2.92 -5.33
C LYS A 126 23.71 1.53 -5.96
N VAL A 127 22.56 0.94 -6.28
CA VAL A 127 22.46 -0.38 -6.92
C VAL A 127 22.59 -0.24 -8.45
N VAL A 128 21.89 0.73 -9.03
CA VAL A 128 21.85 1.03 -10.46
C VAL A 128 22.57 2.35 -10.69
N SER A 129 23.90 2.29 -10.87
CA SER A 129 24.75 3.48 -10.99
C SER A 129 24.46 4.31 -12.25
N ASN A 130 24.03 3.66 -13.34
CA ASN A 130 23.66 4.30 -14.59
C ASN A 130 22.28 3.83 -15.08
N PRO A 131 21.17 4.38 -14.56
CA PRO A 131 19.84 4.05 -15.07
C PRO A 131 19.66 4.62 -16.48
N VAL A 132 19.19 3.78 -17.41
CA VAL A 132 18.95 4.16 -18.82
C VAL A 132 17.47 4.17 -19.20
N LYS A 133 16.65 3.39 -18.51
CA LYS A 133 15.18 3.38 -18.64
C LYS A 133 14.52 3.10 -17.31
N ALA A 134 13.31 3.61 -17.12
CA ALA A 134 12.44 3.28 -16.01
C ALA A 134 11.05 2.91 -16.53
N TYR A 135 10.48 1.85 -15.96
CA TYR A 135 9.16 1.33 -16.28
C TYR A 135 8.29 1.41 -15.03
N TRP A 136 7.07 1.91 -15.15
CA TRP A 136 6.06 1.85 -14.11
C TRP A 136 5.07 0.72 -14.41
N THR A 137 4.81 -0.13 -13.43
CA THR A 137 4.03 -1.37 -13.64
C THR A 137 2.56 -1.26 -13.22
N GLY A 138 2.14 -0.12 -12.66
CA GLY A 138 0.81 0.03 -12.07
C GLY A 138 -0.35 -0.10 -13.06
N LYS A 139 -0.14 0.15 -14.36
CA LYS A 139 -1.13 -0.14 -15.43
C LYS A 139 -0.96 -1.55 -16.03
N GLY A 140 0.17 -2.18 -15.78
CA GLY A 140 0.57 -3.45 -16.37
C GLY A 140 2.05 -3.44 -16.79
N TRP A 141 2.55 -4.62 -17.15
CA TRP A 141 3.93 -4.82 -17.55
C TRP A 141 4.06 -4.64 -19.08
N GLY A 142 4.88 -3.66 -19.50
CA GLY A 142 5.17 -3.42 -20.91
C GLY A 142 5.94 -4.58 -21.58
N PRO A 143 5.97 -4.65 -22.93
CA PRO A 143 6.56 -5.78 -23.66
C PRO A 143 7.99 -6.14 -23.22
N ASP A 144 8.83 -5.12 -23.01
CA ASP A 144 10.25 -5.27 -22.64
C ASP A 144 10.45 -5.99 -21.30
N ILE A 145 9.53 -5.83 -20.36
CA ILE A 145 9.65 -6.34 -19.00
C ILE A 145 8.65 -7.47 -18.69
N LYS A 146 7.70 -7.75 -19.58
CA LYS A 146 6.60 -8.71 -19.36
C LYS A 146 7.10 -10.10 -18.97
N LYS A 147 8.24 -10.54 -19.54
CA LYS A 147 8.87 -11.84 -19.21
C LYS A 147 9.27 -11.98 -17.73
N TYR A 148 9.49 -10.86 -17.03
CA TYR A 148 9.87 -10.86 -15.62
C TYR A 148 8.67 -10.90 -14.66
N ASN A 149 7.44 -11.00 -15.18
CA ASN A 149 6.22 -11.20 -14.40
C ASN A 149 5.37 -12.36 -14.97
N PRO A 150 5.91 -13.60 -14.97
CA PRO A 150 5.15 -14.75 -15.44
C PRO A 150 3.97 -15.03 -14.50
N PRO A 151 2.85 -15.57 -15.03
CA PRO A 151 1.79 -16.08 -14.18
C PRO A 151 2.32 -17.29 -13.41
N VAL A 152 2.32 -17.20 -12.08
CA VAL A 152 2.81 -18.27 -11.21
C VAL A 152 1.65 -18.79 -10.38
N GLY A 153 1.24 -20.04 -10.63
CA GLY A 153 0.17 -20.70 -9.88
C GLY A 153 -1.16 -19.96 -9.92
N GLY A 154 -1.52 -19.33 -11.06
CA GLY A 154 -2.78 -18.56 -11.20
C GLY A 154 -2.71 -17.11 -10.66
N VAL A 155 -1.68 -16.77 -9.88
CA VAL A 155 -1.53 -15.42 -9.32
C VAL A 155 -1.16 -14.44 -10.43
N ARG A 156 -2.08 -13.51 -10.70
CA ARG A 156 -1.80 -12.33 -11.53
C ARG A 156 -0.88 -11.36 -10.77
N ASP A 157 0.15 -10.87 -11.46
CA ASP A 157 1.15 -9.94 -10.91
C ASP A 157 1.97 -10.56 -9.77
N TYR A 158 2.60 -11.71 -10.06
CA TYR A 158 3.50 -12.40 -9.14
C TYR A 158 4.77 -11.59 -8.87
N ASN A 159 5.26 -10.83 -9.85
CA ASN A 159 6.27 -9.82 -9.60
C ASN A 159 5.57 -8.51 -9.19
N SER A 160 5.81 -8.05 -7.96
CA SER A 160 5.24 -6.80 -7.45
C SER A 160 6.17 -5.61 -7.54
N SER A 161 7.12 -5.61 -8.47
CA SER A 161 7.91 -4.41 -8.72
C SER A 161 6.94 -3.30 -9.09
N ASP A 162 6.89 -2.22 -8.33
CA ASP A 162 6.08 -1.05 -8.65
C ASP A 162 6.75 -0.25 -9.78
N ILE A 163 8.09 -0.28 -9.79
CA ILE A 163 8.91 0.17 -10.91
C ILE A 163 9.99 -0.85 -11.26
N VAL A 164 10.42 -0.86 -12.53
CA VAL A 164 11.61 -1.57 -12.99
C VAL A 164 12.58 -0.55 -13.58
N VAL A 165 13.86 -0.63 -13.23
CA VAL A 165 14.90 0.24 -13.77
C VAL A 165 15.88 -0.59 -14.59
N LYS A 166 16.10 -0.22 -15.85
CA LYS A 166 17.16 -0.84 -16.65
C LYS A 166 18.47 -0.10 -16.40
N GLY A 167 19.51 -0.81 -15.98
CA GLY A 167 20.85 -0.29 -15.88
C GLY A 167 21.57 -0.24 -17.23
N GLY A 168 22.60 0.60 -17.33
CA GLY A 168 23.50 0.64 -18.48
C GLY A 168 24.33 -0.64 -18.66
N ASP A 169 24.37 -1.48 -17.63
CA ASP A 169 24.88 -2.87 -17.66
C ASP A 169 23.95 -3.85 -18.38
N GLY A 170 22.76 -3.41 -18.77
CA GLY A 170 21.74 -4.24 -19.43
C GLY A 170 20.84 -5.01 -18.48
N ILE A 171 21.10 -4.99 -17.17
CA ILE A 171 20.32 -5.70 -16.15
C ILE A 171 19.06 -4.89 -15.80
N PHE A 172 17.96 -5.60 -15.54
CA PHE A 172 16.70 -5.04 -15.08
C PHE A 172 16.57 -5.19 -13.56
N TYR A 173 16.28 -4.09 -12.88
CA TYR A 173 16.19 -4.02 -11.43
C TYR A 173 14.75 -3.70 -11.04
N GLY A 174 14.03 -4.68 -10.52
CA GLY A 174 12.67 -4.53 -10.01
C GLY A 174 12.66 -4.05 -8.58
N PHE A 175 11.89 -2.99 -8.30
CA PHE A 175 11.75 -2.44 -6.95
C PHE A 175 10.28 -2.46 -6.54
N SER A 176 9.96 -3.20 -5.47
CA SER A 176 8.70 -3.00 -4.75
C SER A 176 8.90 -1.91 -3.71
N LEU A 177 8.23 -0.79 -3.93
CA LEU A 177 8.37 0.44 -3.20
C LEU A 177 7.39 0.49 -2.03
N LYS A 178 7.91 0.85 -0.88
CA LYS A 178 7.14 1.11 0.34
C LYS A 178 7.54 2.46 0.91
N LYS A 179 6.70 3.00 1.79
CA LYS A 179 6.93 4.30 2.42
C LYS A 179 6.74 4.28 3.93
N LYS A 180 7.58 5.04 4.63
CA LYS A 180 7.49 5.35 6.07
C LYS A 180 7.80 6.83 6.29
N SER A 181 7.19 7.42 7.32
CA SER A 181 7.49 8.80 7.72
C SER A 181 8.81 8.88 8.47
N LYS A 182 9.07 7.93 9.39
CA LYS A 182 10.31 7.79 10.15
C LYS A 182 10.82 6.35 10.17
N SER A 183 12.12 6.16 10.38
CA SER A 183 12.72 4.82 10.53
C SER A 183 12.15 4.01 11.68
N LYS A 184 11.73 4.68 12.75
CA LYS A 184 11.12 4.04 13.94
C LYS A 184 9.63 3.74 13.80
N ASP A 185 8.99 4.17 12.71
CA ASP A 185 7.56 3.89 12.50
C ASP A 185 7.33 2.43 12.12
N VAL A 186 6.11 1.96 12.36
CA VAL A 186 5.68 0.60 12.03
C VAL A 186 5.89 0.32 10.54
N ASP A 187 6.41 -0.88 10.24
CA ASP A 187 6.63 -1.29 8.87
C ASP A 187 5.35 -1.30 8.03
N PRO A 188 5.45 -0.86 6.77
CA PRO A 188 4.35 -1.02 5.83
C PRO A 188 4.08 -2.50 5.60
N THR A 189 2.84 -2.82 5.24
CA THR A 189 2.45 -4.22 5.02
C THR A 189 3.18 -4.80 3.81
N LEU A 190 3.66 -6.03 3.94
CA LEU A 190 4.33 -6.78 2.88
C LEU A 190 3.37 -7.07 1.73
N ILE A 191 2.11 -7.37 2.06
CA ILE A 191 1.02 -7.57 1.09
C ILE A 191 -0.19 -6.72 1.48
N ASN A 192 -0.93 -6.28 0.46
CA ASN A 192 -2.23 -5.63 0.59
C ASN A 192 -3.15 -6.07 -0.56
N LYS A 193 -3.51 -7.36 -0.61
CA LYS A 193 -4.34 -7.93 -1.69
C LYS A 193 -5.69 -8.41 -1.16
N PRO A 194 -6.78 -8.30 -1.95
CA PRO A 194 -8.07 -8.87 -1.58
C PRO A 194 -7.95 -10.36 -1.24
N ILE A 195 -8.75 -10.81 -0.27
CA ILE A 195 -8.78 -12.24 0.08
C ILE A 195 -9.56 -13.06 -0.96
N THR A 196 -10.60 -12.45 -1.55
CA THR A 196 -11.52 -13.07 -2.52
C THR A 196 -11.84 -12.13 -3.69
N GLY A 197 -12.65 -12.60 -4.65
CA GLY A 197 -13.02 -11.90 -5.89
C GLY A 197 -12.04 -12.13 -7.02
N ASN A 198 -12.22 -11.42 -8.14
CA ASN A 198 -11.45 -11.64 -9.38
C ASN A 198 -9.94 -11.41 -9.25
N VAL A 199 -9.52 -10.68 -8.22
CA VAL A 199 -8.11 -10.38 -7.92
C VAL A 199 -7.71 -10.89 -6.54
N GLY A 200 -8.53 -11.76 -5.95
CA GLY A 200 -8.32 -12.32 -4.62
C GLY A 200 -7.42 -13.54 -4.68
N ILE A 201 -6.54 -13.67 -3.69
CA ILE A 201 -5.49 -14.70 -3.71
C ILE A 201 -5.95 -16.08 -3.22
N LEU A 202 -7.06 -16.17 -2.47
CA LEU A 202 -7.47 -17.44 -1.88
C LEU A 202 -7.96 -18.46 -2.92
N LYS A 203 -8.45 -18.01 -4.07
CA LYS A 203 -8.96 -18.94 -5.09
C LYS A 203 -7.83 -19.81 -5.64
N ASP A 204 -6.67 -19.21 -5.83
CA ASP A 204 -5.48 -19.88 -6.35
C ASP A 204 -4.82 -20.75 -5.27
N ILE A 205 -4.92 -20.34 -4.00
CA ILE A 205 -4.30 -21.06 -2.88
C ILE A 205 -5.16 -22.23 -2.37
N LEU A 206 -6.47 -22.01 -2.23
CA LEU A 206 -7.40 -22.95 -1.56
C LEU A 206 -8.45 -23.57 -2.51
N GLY A 207 -8.50 -23.10 -3.75
CA GLY A 207 -9.47 -23.56 -4.74
C GLY A 207 -10.83 -22.85 -4.68
N ALA A 208 -11.61 -23.03 -5.75
CA ALA A 208 -12.87 -22.31 -5.96
C ALA A 208 -13.97 -22.66 -4.93
N ASN A 209 -14.02 -23.90 -4.44
CA ASN A 209 -15.06 -24.35 -3.52
C ASN A 209 -14.96 -23.67 -2.15
N GLU A 210 -13.74 -23.59 -1.61
CA GLU A 210 -13.51 -22.93 -0.31
C GLU A 210 -13.82 -21.43 -0.40
N VAL A 211 -13.40 -20.78 -1.50
CA VAL A 211 -13.71 -19.35 -1.75
C VAL A 211 -15.20 -19.10 -1.94
N ALA A 212 -15.93 -19.97 -2.65
CA ALA A 212 -17.38 -19.84 -2.81
C ALA A 212 -18.10 -19.89 -1.45
N SER A 213 -17.61 -20.69 -0.50
CA SER A 213 -18.16 -20.76 0.85
C SER A 213 -17.96 -19.46 1.65
N ILE A 214 -16.81 -18.80 1.45
CA ILE A 214 -16.50 -17.48 2.04
C ILE A 214 -17.39 -16.41 1.43
N GLU A 215 -17.51 -16.37 0.10
CA GLU A 215 -18.35 -15.41 -0.63
C GLU A 215 -19.83 -15.52 -0.23
N LYS A 216 -20.37 -16.74 -0.14
CA LYS A 216 -21.74 -16.97 0.36
C LYS A 216 -21.93 -16.46 1.79
N SER A 217 -20.94 -16.68 2.67
CA SER A 217 -21.00 -16.18 4.05
C SER A 217 -20.90 -14.65 4.11
N LYS A 218 -20.18 -14.03 3.17
CA LYS A 218 -20.09 -12.57 2.98
C LYS A 218 -21.45 -11.99 2.58
N GLU A 219 -22.11 -12.58 1.58
CA GLU A 219 -23.43 -12.15 1.13
C GLU A 219 -24.45 -12.20 2.28
N LEU A 220 -24.52 -13.34 2.99
CA LEU A 220 -25.42 -13.49 4.15
C LEU A 220 -25.13 -12.47 5.26
N PHE A 221 -23.85 -12.17 5.51
CA PHE A 221 -23.49 -11.15 6.49
C PHE A 221 -23.95 -9.76 6.06
N PHE A 222 -23.73 -9.36 4.81
CA PHE A 222 -24.17 -8.04 4.35
C PHE A 222 -25.69 -7.91 4.24
N ASP A 223 -26.38 -8.99 3.91
CA ASP A 223 -27.84 -9.05 3.98
C ASP A 223 -28.34 -8.81 5.41
N TYR A 224 -27.69 -9.44 6.41
CA TYR A 224 -27.95 -9.17 7.82
C TYR A 224 -27.65 -7.71 8.19
N VAL A 225 -26.54 -7.13 7.71
CA VAL A 225 -26.18 -5.73 7.96
C VAL A 225 -27.22 -4.78 7.40
N ILE A 226 -27.64 -4.97 6.15
CA ILE A 226 -28.64 -4.13 5.47
C ILE A 226 -29.97 -4.21 6.23
N TYR A 227 -30.44 -5.42 6.56
CA TYR A 227 -31.65 -5.60 7.35
C TYR A 227 -31.52 -4.93 8.73
N LYS A 228 -30.40 -5.12 9.42
CA LYS A 228 -30.18 -4.54 10.76
C LYS A 228 -30.18 -3.01 10.72
N HIS A 229 -29.62 -2.43 9.66
CA HIS A 229 -29.49 -0.98 9.47
C HIS A 229 -30.79 -0.32 9.02
N THR A 230 -31.50 -0.92 8.06
CA THR A 230 -32.67 -0.30 7.42
C THR A 230 -34.02 -0.85 7.90
N LYS A 231 -34.02 -2.00 8.56
CA LYS A 231 -35.20 -2.81 8.90
C LYS A 231 -36.02 -3.28 7.69
N LYS A 232 -35.48 -3.18 6.47
CA LYS A 232 -36.14 -3.61 5.23
C LYS A 232 -35.72 -5.03 4.84
N SER A 233 -36.65 -5.78 4.26
CA SER A 233 -36.36 -7.08 3.65
C SER A 233 -35.37 -6.91 2.51
N VAL A 234 -34.35 -7.77 2.45
CA VAL A 234 -33.34 -7.78 1.37
C VAL A 234 -33.72 -8.69 0.20
N LYS A 235 -34.85 -9.40 0.30
CA LYS A 235 -35.32 -10.33 -0.74
C LYS A 235 -35.63 -9.56 -2.02
N GLY A 236 -34.99 -9.94 -3.12
CA GLY A 236 -35.18 -9.33 -4.43
C GLY A 236 -34.32 -8.10 -4.71
N MET A 237 -33.55 -7.59 -3.73
CA MET A 237 -32.59 -6.51 -3.97
C MET A 237 -31.43 -7.01 -4.83
N ASP A 238 -31.05 -6.24 -5.85
CA ASP A 238 -29.86 -6.51 -6.64
C ASP A 238 -28.58 -6.03 -5.92
N VAL A 239 -27.41 -6.38 -6.47
CA VAL A 239 -26.11 -6.02 -5.90
C VAL A 239 -25.88 -4.50 -5.87
N LYS A 240 -26.42 -3.75 -6.85
CA LYS A 240 -26.24 -2.30 -6.93
C LYS A 240 -27.01 -1.58 -5.83
N GLU A 241 -28.25 -2.00 -5.58
CA GLU A 241 -29.09 -1.48 -4.50
C GLU A 241 -28.47 -1.79 -3.13
N LYS A 242 -28.04 -3.03 -2.92
CA LYS A 242 -27.33 -3.42 -1.68
C LYS A 242 -26.08 -2.56 -1.47
N ASN A 243 -25.26 -2.38 -2.50
CA ASN A 243 -24.05 -1.55 -2.42
C ASN A 243 -24.35 -0.08 -2.14
N LYS A 244 -25.44 0.47 -2.69
CA LYS A 244 -25.88 1.84 -2.40
C LYS A 244 -26.19 1.99 -0.91
N ILE A 245 -26.95 1.07 -0.32
CA ILE A 245 -27.26 1.08 1.11
C ILE A 245 -25.98 0.92 1.95
N ILE A 246 -25.10 -0.02 1.59
CA ILE A 246 -23.84 -0.24 2.32
C ILE A 246 -22.99 1.04 2.33
N SER A 247 -22.95 1.77 1.21
CA SER A 247 -22.17 3.01 1.09
C SER A 247 -22.66 4.16 1.98
N THR A 248 -23.92 4.13 2.42
CA THR A 248 -24.46 5.14 3.36
C THR A 248 -24.18 4.82 4.82
N ILE A 249 -23.70 3.60 5.13
CA ILE A 249 -23.40 3.19 6.51
C ILE A 249 -22.05 3.82 6.92
N SER A 250 -22.06 4.59 8.02
CA SER A 250 -20.84 5.19 8.54
C SER A 250 -19.80 4.15 8.94
N GLN A 251 -18.51 4.49 8.83
CA GLN A 251 -17.39 3.61 9.21
C GLN A 251 -17.50 3.13 10.67
N LYS A 252 -17.92 4.01 11.57
CA LYS A 252 -18.16 3.67 12.99
C LYS A 252 -19.24 2.60 13.11
N GLN A 253 -20.37 2.77 12.42
CA GLN A 253 -21.48 1.84 12.51
C GLN A 253 -21.16 0.48 11.86
N MET A 254 -20.49 0.49 10.70
CA MET A 254 -20.04 -0.75 10.08
C MET A 254 -19.02 -1.48 10.95
N GLY A 255 -18.13 -0.75 11.65
CA GLY A 255 -17.23 -1.32 12.64
C GLY A 255 -17.97 -2.05 13.78
N VAL A 256 -19.14 -1.56 14.19
CA VAL A 256 -20.00 -2.28 15.16
C VAL A 256 -20.56 -3.56 14.55
N TYR A 257 -21.05 -3.53 13.32
CA TYR A 257 -21.60 -4.71 12.66
C TYR A 257 -20.56 -5.79 12.37
N LEU A 258 -19.35 -5.41 11.95
CA LEU A 258 -18.25 -6.34 11.72
C LEU A 258 -17.78 -7.04 13.00
N LYS A 259 -17.97 -6.41 14.16
CA LYS A 259 -17.66 -6.98 15.48
C LYS A 259 -18.82 -7.76 16.09
N ASP A 260 -19.94 -7.87 15.39
CA ASP A 260 -21.08 -8.64 15.87
C ASP A 260 -20.72 -10.13 15.97
N ARG A 261 -21.16 -10.79 17.04
CA ARG A 261 -20.96 -12.25 17.22
C ARG A 261 -21.65 -13.06 16.10
N LYS A 262 -22.64 -12.47 15.45
CA LYS A 262 -23.35 -13.01 14.28
C LYS A 262 -22.62 -12.75 12.96
N ASN A 263 -21.40 -12.18 12.97
CA ASN A 263 -20.59 -12.06 11.77
C ASN A 263 -20.15 -13.45 11.27
N THR A 264 -20.98 -14.04 10.41
CA THR A 264 -20.75 -15.34 9.78
C THR A 264 -19.60 -15.30 8.78
N PHE A 265 -19.36 -14.14 8.16
CA PHE A 265 -18.31 -13.95 7.17
C PHE A 265 -16.90 -14.14 7.75
N PHE A 266 -16.53 -13.34 8.76
CA PHE A 266 -15.20 -13.45 9.37
C PHE A 266 -14.98 -14.78 10.08
N ARG A 267 -16.04 -15.36 10.67
CA ARG A 267 -15.99 -16.73 11.21
C ARG A 267 -15.70 -17.76 10.13
N ARG A 268 -16.32 -17.65 8.96
CA ARG A 268 -16.07 -18.57 7.85
C ARG A 268 -14.64 -18.43 7.32
N VAL A 269 -14.14 -17.20 7.18
CA VAL A 269 -12.75 -16.95 6.80
C VAL A 269 -11.78 -17.65 7.75
N ASP A 270 -12.01 -17.51 9.06
CA ASP A 270 -11.18 -18.14 10.09
C ASP A 270 -11.22 -19.67 10.04
N GLN A 271 -12.42 -20.25 9.88
CA GLN A 271 -12.60 -21.69 9.73
C GLN A 271 -11.88 -22.24 8.50
N VAL A 272 -12.05 -21.60 7.35
CA VAL A 272 -11.45 -22.05 6.08
C VAL A 272 -9.93 -21.95 6.12
N LEU A 273 -9.39 -20.84 6.64
CA LEU A 273 -7.95 -20.67 6.78
C LEU A 273 -7.35 -21.65 7.79
N SER A 274 -8.01 -21.88 8.92
CA SER A 274 -7.52 -22.81 9.94
C SER A 274 -7.58 -24.27 9.47
N LYS A 275 -8.64 -24.65 8.75
CA LYS A 275 -8.80 -25.99 8.16
C LYS A 275 -7.69 -26.29 7.14
N ASN A 276 -7.29 -25.30 6.36
CA ASN A 276 -6.30 -25.44 5.29
C ASN A 276 -4.97 -24.76 5.64
N ALA A 277 -4.61 -24.72 6.93
CA ALA A 277 -3.51 -23.86 7.41
C ALA A 277 -2.16 -24.23 6.79
N GLU A 278 -1.86 -25.51 6.62
CA GLU A 278 -0.58 -25.98 6.08
C GLU A 278 -0.39 -25.53 4.62
N ASP A 279 -1.33 -25.89 3.74
CA ASP A 279 -1.31 -25.48 2.33
C ASP A 279 -1.34 -23.97 2.16
N PHE A 280 -2.19 -23.30 2.96
CA PHE A 280 -2.27 -21.84 2.97
C PHE A 280 -0.92 -21.22 3.32
N VAL A 281 -0.30 -21.62 4.43
CA VAL A 281 0.95 -21.01 4.90
C VAL A 281 2.06 -21.22 3.88
N LYS A 282 2.21 -22.43 3.34
CA LYS A 282 3.25 -22.71 2.34
C LYS A 282 3.08 -21.81 1.12
N ALA A 283 1.90 -21.80 0.51
CA ALA A 283 1.62 -20.98 -0.67
C ALA A 283 1.66 -19.48 -0.37
N PHE A 284 1.19 -19.05 0.80
CA PHE A 284 1.19 -17.65 1.21
C PHE A 284 2.60 -17.12 1.47
N ILE A 285 3.49 -17.90 2.10
CA ILE A 285 4.90 -17.54 2.30
C ILE A 285 5.63 -17.52 0.94
N GLU A 286 5.38 -18.50 0.05
CA GLU A 286 5.89 -18.47 -1.33
C GLU A 286 5.46 -17.21 -2.10
N LEU A 287 4.22 -16.76 -1.90
CA LEU A 287 3.68 -15.56 -2.51
C LEU A 287 4.25 -14.27 -1.88
N LEU A 288 4.33 -14.22 -0.55
CA LEU A 288 4.79 -13.07 0.22
C LEU A 288 6.23 -12.73 -0.13
N PHE A 289 7.05 -13.76 -0.32
CA PHE A 289 8.48 -13.64 -0.56
C PHE A 289 8.92 -13.94 -1.98
N ARG A 290 7.95 -14.26 -2.85
CA ARG A 290 8.16 -14.45 -4.28
C ARG A 290 9.25 -15.47 -4.59
N THR A 291 9.30 -16.59 -3.87
CA THR A 291 10.37 -17.61 -4.00
C THR A 291 10.59 -18.11 -5.43
N LYS A 292 9.54 -18.15 -6.24
CA LYS A 292 9.60 -18.58 -7.64
C LYS A 292 10.25 -17.52 -8.56
N MET A 293 10.58 -16.33 -8.03
CA MET A 293 11.45 -15.34 -8.70
C MET A 293 12.86 -15.85 -8.88
N LYS A 294 13.32 -16.82 -8.08
CA LYS A 294 14.69 -17.38 -8.19
C LYS A 294 15.02 -17.81 -9.62
N ASN A 295 14.11 -18.53 -10.28
CA ASN A 295 14.32 -18.98 -11.66
C ASN A 295 14.48 -17.83 -12.67
N ILE A 296 13.93 -16.64 -12.36
CA ILE A 296 14.04 -15.44 -13.19
C ILE A 296 15.36 -14.71 -12.89
N GLU A 297 15.79 -14.70 -11.63
CA GLU A 297 17.05 -14.08 -11.20
C GLU A 297 18.29 -14.92 -11.57
N ASP A 298 18.16 -16.24 -11.61
CA ASP A 298 19.23 -17.18 -11.97
C ASP A 298 19.76 -16.93 -13.40
N GLY A 299 18.96 -16.30 -14.27
CA GLY A 299 19.38 -15.85 -15.59
C GLY A 299 20.29 -14.62 -15.59
N GLY A 300 20.52 -13.97 -14.44
CA GLY A 300 21.38 -12.78 -14.29
C GLY A 300 20.82 -11.49 -14.91
N GLU A 301 19.72 -11.57 -15.67
CA GLU A 301 19.10 -10.43 -16.37
C GLU A 301 18.19 -9.58 -15.48
N PHE A 302 17.73 -10.12 -14.36
CA PHE A 302 16.78 -9.44 -13.46
C PHE A 302 17.18 -9.58 -12.00
N LYS A 303 17.00 -8.51 -11.21
CA LYS A 303 17.18 -8.51 -9.76
C LYS A 303 16.00 -7.82 -9.08
N PHE A 304 15.43 -8.43 -8.05
CA PHE A 304 14.34 -7.84 -7.28
C PHE A 304 14.82 -7.26 -5.95
N TYR A 305 14.17 -6.18 -5.50
CA TYR A 305 14.46 -5.50 -4.24
C TYR A 305 13.15 -5.09 -3.57
N LEU A 306 13.08 -5.29 -2.24
CA LEU A 306 12.08 -4.65 -1.40
C LEU A 306 12.69 -3.39 -0.80
N LEU A 307 12.16 -2.23 -1.19
CA LEU A 307 12.73 -0.93 -0.82
C LEU A 307 11.70 -0.10 -0.06
N THR A 308 12.06 0.31 1.16
CA THR A 308 11.24 1.26 1.93
C THR A 308 11.91 2.63 1.96
N GLY A 309 11.33 3.58 1.23
CA GLY A 309 11.70 4.99 1.31
C GLY A 309 11.22 5.61 2.62
N ILE A 310 12.08 6.37 3.29
CA ILE A 310 11.81 6.94 4.60
C ILE A 310 12.00 8.45 4.55
N GLY A 311 10.94 9.19 4.86
CA GLY A 311 10.99 10.64 4.88
C GLY A 311 9.61 11.27 5.08
N ARG A 312 9.62 12.55 5.41
CA ARG A 312 8.41 13.33 5.68
C ARG A 312 8.63 14.80 5.37
N PHE A 313 7.55 15.54 5.19
CA PHE A 313 7.57 17.00 5.15
C PHE A 313 7.08 17.53 6.48
N ILE A 314 7.91 18.32 7.16
CA ILE A 314 7.59 18.94 8.45
C ILE A 314 8.30 20.28 8.57
N GLY A 315 7.61 21.29 9.11
CA GLY A 315 8.20 22.61 9.35
C GLY A 315 8.83 23.28 8.11
N GLY A 316 8.29 23.08 6.91
CA GLY A 316 8.86 23.65 5.68
C GLY A 316 10.06 22.88 5.12
N ILE A 317 10.44 21.76 5.73
CA ILE A 317 11.59 20.93 5.35
C ILE A 317 11.10 19.55 4.91
N VAL A 318 11.62 19.09 3.78
CA VAL A 318 11.56 17.69 3.35
C VAL A 318 12.70 16.96 4.06
N GLU A 319 12.37 16.23 5.11
CA GLU A 319 13.31 15.37 5.84
C GLU A 319 13.44 14.01 5.14
N VAL A 320 14.68 13.60 4.85
CA VAL A 320 15.01 12.37 4.13
C VAL A 320 15.90 11.49 5.02
N GLU A 321 15.42 10.30 5.34
CA GLU A 321 16.20 9.29 6.06
C GLU A 321 16.73 8.22 5.08
N LYS A 322 17.72 7.42 5.52
CA LYS A 322 18.28 6.33 4.73
C LYS A 322 17.20 5.25 4.50
N ALA A 323 16.95 4.90 3.25
CA ALA A 323 16.03 3.82 2.91
C ALA A 323 16.49 2.45 3.45
N GLU A 324 15.53 1.60 3.75
CA GLU A 324 15.76 0.18 4.05
C GLU A 324 15.71 -0.60 2.72
N ASN A 325 16.82 -1.20 2.32
CA ASN A 325 16.91 -2.03 1.12
C ASN A 325 17.20 -3.48 1.53
N LYS A 326 16.38 -4.42 1.04
CA LYS A 326 16.62 -5.86 1.19
C LYS A 326 16.75 -6.47 -0.20
N ASP A 327 17.91 -7.05 -0.48
CA ASP A 327 18.15 -7.78 -1.73
C ASP A 327 17.63 -9.21 -1.64
N VAL A 328 17.33 -9.81 -2.79
CA VAL A 328 16.79 -11.17 -2.85
C VAL A 328 17.81 -12.25 -2.49
N PRO A 329 19.12 -12.19 -2.80
CA PRO A 329 20.07 -13.24 -2.39
C PRO A 329 20.10 -13.50 -0.87
N GLN A 330 20.19 -12.44 -0.04
CA GLN A 330 20.08 -12.59 1.42
C GLN A 330 18.69 -13.08 1.83
N THR A 331 17.68 -12.70 1.05
CA THR A 331 16.31 -13.20 1.24
C THR A 331 16.20 -14.68 0.90
N ILE A 332 16.88 -15.22 -0.12
CA ILE A 332 16.78 -16.63 -0.54
C ILE A 332 17.34 -17.57 0.54
N GLU A 333 18.48 -17.24 1.15
CA GLU A 333 19.05 -18.07 2.22
C GLU A 333 18.14 -18.10 3.45
N ALA A 334 17.70 -16.91 3.90
CA ALA A 334 16.74 -16.75 4.97
C ALA A 334 15.42 -17.49 4.68
N LEU A 335 14.92 -17.41 3.44
CA LEU A 335 13.73 -18.11 3.01
C LEU A 335 13.94 -19.62 2.98
N THR A 336 15.08 -20.10 2.48
CA THR A 336 15.40 -21.54 2.45
C THR A 336 15.36 -22.10 3.87
N LYS A 337 15.92 -21.38 4.85
CA LYS A 337 15.83 -21.75 6.26
C LYS A 337 14.37 -21.80 6.76
N ILE A 338 13.55 -20.82 6.39
CA ILE A 338 12.13 -20.77 6.75
C ILE A 338 11.34 -21.92 6.10
N PHE A 339 11.54 -22.22 4.82
CA PHE A 339 10.85 -23.31 4.12
C PHE A 339 11.26 -24.69 4.60
N ASN A 340 12.48 -24.83 5.13
CA ASN A 340 12.95 -26.06 5.74
C ASN A 340 12.53 -26.20 7.22
N SER A 341 11.92 -25.16 7.80
CA SER A 341 11.41 -25.19 9.19
C SER A 341 9.98 -25.71 9.26
N LYS A 342 9.50 -25.99 10.49
CA LYS A 342 8.09 -26.30 10.71
C LYS A 342 7.26 -25.01 10.64
N LEU A 343 6.58 -24.80 9.52
CA LEU A 343 5.66 -23.68 9.35
C LEU A 343 4.29 -23.98 9.96
N THR A 344 3.79 -23.08 10.79
CA THR A 344 2.43 -23.18 11.36
C THR A 344 1.71 -21.84 11.34
N MET A 345 0.39 -21.86 11.30
CA MET A 345 -0.43 -20.67 11.49
C MET A 345 -1.45 -20.91 12.60
N THR A 346 -1.54 -19.95 13.51
CA THR A 346 -2.53 -19.94 14.57
C THR A 346 -3.19 -18.57 14.64
N LYS A 347 -4.29 -18.49 15.36
CA LYS A 347 -4.81 -17.20 15.81
C LYS A 347 -3.70 -16.43 16.53
N THR A 348 -3.60 -15.13 16.27
CA THR A 348 -2.55 -14.30 16.87
C THR A 348 -2.64 -14.28 18.40
N PRO A 349 -1.55 -14.64 19.12
CA PRO A 349 -1.52 -14.58 20.58
C PRO A 349 -1.86 -13.18 21.11
N GLY A 350 -2.75 -13.12 22.10
CA GLY A 350 -3.18 -11.86 22.73
C GLY A 350 -4.11 -10.98 21.90
N LYS A 351 -4.56 -11.43 20.73
CA LYS A 351 -5.55 -10.71 19.91
C LYS A 351 -6.88 -11.46 19.87
N LEU A 352 -7.97 -10.69 19.80
CA LEU A 352 -9.32 -11.19 19.63
C LEU A 352 -9.81 -10.88 18.22
N ASN A 353 -10.29 -11.89 17.52
CA ASN A 353 -10.98 -11.78 16.25
C ASN A 353 -12.31 -11.04 16.42
N ALA A 354 -12.79 -10.43 15.34
CA ALA A 354 -13.87 -9.45 15.41
C ALA A 354 -15.15 -9.94 16.10
N TRP A 355 -15.56 -11.19 15.89
CA TRP A 355 -16.80 -11.74 16.44
C TRP A 355 -16.66 -12.22 17.89
N GLU A 356 -15.46 -12.21 18.47
CA GLU A 356 -15.22 -12.73 19.80
C GLU A 356 -15.65 -11.75 20.89
N LYS A 357 -16.08 -12.30 22.03
CA LYS A 357 -16.47 -11.50 23.20
C LYS A 357 -15.30 -10.66 23.67
N GLY A 358 -15.50 -9.34 23.77
CA GLY A 358 -14.47 -8.39 24.20
C GLY A 358 -13.56 -7.88 23.08
N SER A 359 -13.79 -8.27 21.82
CA SER A 359 -13.00 -7.74 20.71
C SER A 359 -13.33 -6.27 20.44
N ASN A 360 -12.26 -5.47 20.34
CA ASN A 360 -12.36 -4.05 19.97
C ASN A 360 -12.07 -3.80 18.48
N ALA A 361 -11.65 -4.82 17.73
CA ALA A 361 -11.17 -4.68 16.36
C ALA A 361 -12.09 -5.39 15.35
N ALA A 362 -12.44 -4.71 14.26
CA ALA A 362 -13.20 -5.28 13.14
C ALA A 362 -12.29 -6.04 12.16
N LYS A 363 -11.48 -6.98 12.68
CA LYS A 363 -10.47 -7.73 11.91
C LYS A 363 -10.42 -9.21 12.32
N VAL A 364 -9.84 -10.02 11.45
CA VAL A 364 -9.36 -11.38 11.78
C VAL A 364 -7.85 -11.34 11.91
N PHE A 365 -7.29 -12.03 12.91
CA PHE A 365 -5.88 -12.01 13.25
C PHE A 365 -5.28 -13.43 13.26
N PHE A 366 -4.29 -13.64 12.41
CA PHE A 366 -3.46 -14.84 12.38
C PHE A 366 -1.99 -14.47 12.54
N SER A 367 -1.22 -15.38 13.10
CA SER A 367 0.24 -15.31 13.11
C SER A 367 0.81 -16.57 12.50
N ILE A 368 1.82 -16.41 11.65
CA ILE A 368 2.57 -17.50 11.06
C ILE A 368 3.88 -17.64 11.84
N PHE A 369 4.21 -18.87 12.18
CA PHE A 369 5.41 -19.25 12.91
C PHE A 369 6.31 -20.12 12.04
N SER A 370 7.61 -19.91 12.18
CA SER A 370 8.68 -20.80 11.71
C SER A 370 9.29 -21.41 12.96
N ASP A 371 9.07 -22.72 13.13
CA ASP A 371 9.25 -23.43 14.39
C ASP A 371 8.49 -22.74 15.54
N THR A 372 9.20 -22.08 16.45
CA THR A 372 8.62 -21.31 17.57
C THR A 372 8.67 -19.80 17.35
N ALA A 373 9.41 -19.33 16.35
CA ALA A 373 9.58 -17.92 16.05
C ALA A 373 8.35 -17.38 15.31
N ARG A 374 7.72 -16.35 15.84
CA ARG A 374 6.55 -15.72 15.21
C ARG A 374 7.05 -14.83 14.08
N ILE A 375 6.91 -15.23 12.83
CA ILE A 375 7.55 -14.53 11.70
C ILE A 375 6.65 -13.49 11.02
N ILE A 376 5.35 -13.76 10.91
CA ILE A 376 4.41 -12.87 10.21
C ILE A 376 3.15 -12.68 11.02
N ASP A 377 2.69 -11.44 11.09
CA ASP A 377 1.35 -11.10 11.54
C ASP A 377 0.45 -10.80 10.36
N LEU A 378 -0.66 -11.53 10.28
CA LEU A 378 -1.63 -11.46 9.21
C LEU A 378 -2.96 -10.93 9.75
N GLU A 379 -3.37 -9.77 9.24
CA GLU A 379 -4.69 -9.22 9.48
C GLU A 379 -5.58 -9.34 8.24
N ILE A 380 -6.87 -9.57 8.45
CA ILE A 380 -7.90 -9.51 7.40
C ILE A 380 -8.90 -8.43 7.77
N ARG A 381 -9.04 -7.42 6.90
CA ARG A 381 -9.90 -6.26 7.17
C ARG A 381 -10.37 -5.55 5.91
N TYR A 382 -11.46 -4.80 6.03
CA TYR A 382 -11.84 -3.82 5.04
C TYR A 382 -10.94 -2.58 5.11
N LYS A 383 -10.64 -1.97 3.96
CA LYS A 383 -9.85 -0.74 3.82
C LYS A 383 -10.60 0.24 2.91
N GLY A 384 -10.99 1.39 3.46
CA GLY A 384 -11.63 2.48 2.72
C GLY A 384 -13.13 2.25 2.45
N SER A 385 -13.48 1.20 1.69
CA SER A 385 -14.87 0.86 1.35
C SER A 385 -15.26 -0.53 1.83
N TYR A 386 -16.54 -0.70 2.16
CA TYR A 386 -17.16 -1.98 2.51
C TYR A 386 -17.89 -2.65 1.34
N THR A 387 -18.00 -1.97 0.20
CA THR A 387 -18.44 -2.58 -1.07
C THR A 387 -17.29 -3.28 -1.81
N ALA A 388 -16.04 -3.02 -1.41
CA ALA A 388 -14.86 -3.71 -1.87
C ALA A 388 -14.58 -4.96 -1.04
N ASN A 389 -13.82 -5.92 -1.56
CA ASN A 389 -13.40 -7.09 -0.79
C ASN A 389 -12.39 -6.72 0.31
N PRO A 390 -12.42 -7.40 1.47
CA PRO A 390 -11.42 -7.21 2.50
C PRO A 390 -10.06 -7.72 2.03
N GLN A 391 -9.01 -7.16 2.60
CA GLN A 391 -7.63 -7.36 2.17
C GLN A 391 -6.85 -8.10 3.26
N PHE A 392 -5.91 -8.96 2.82
CA PHE A 392 -4.81 -9.41 3.66
C PHE A 392 -3.85 -8.26 3.90
N GLN A 393 -3.47 -8.05 5.15
CA GLN A 393 -2.41 -7.15 5.58
C GLN A 393 -1.40 -7.96 6.38
N ALA A 394 -0.27 -8.28 5.77
CA ALA A 394 0.80 -9.01 6.44
C ALA A 394 1.92 -8.05 6.87
N VAL A 395 2.44 -8.21 8.08
CA VAL A 395 3.56 -7.43 8.62
C VAL A 395 4.64 -8.38 9.11
N ALA A 396 5.90 -8.07 8.79
CA ALA A 396 7.07 -8.75 9.33
C ALA A 396 7.22 -8.45 10.82
N THR A 397 7.39 -9.49 11.64
CA THR A 397 7.71 -9.32 13.07
C THR A 397 9.18 -8.99 13.28
N ALA A 398 9.54 -8.66 14.53
CA ALA A 398 10.94 -8.50 14.93
C ALA A 398 11.75 -9.80 14.72
N ASP A 399 11.18 -10.95 15.09
CA ASP A 399 11.83 -12.26 14.93
C ASP A 399 12.15 -12.54 13.48
N PHE A 400 11.22 -12.28 12.56
CA PHE A 400 11.47 -12.44 11.13
C PHE A 400 12.59 -11.53 10.65
N LYS A 401 12.59 -10.26 11.06
CA LYS A 401 13.65 -9.32 10.67
C LYS A 401 15.03 -9.76 11.15
N ALA A 402 15.11 -10.42 12.31
CA ALA A 402 16.36 -10.94 12.85
C ALA A 402 16.95 -12.08 11.99
N ILE A 403 16.16 -12.70 11.11
CA ILE A 403 16.64 -13.72 10.17
C ILE A 403 17.47 -13.09 9.02
N PHE A 404 17.28 -11.79 8.72
CA PHE A 404 17.96 -11.07 7.63
C PHE A 404 19.10 -10.16 8.12
N LYS A 405 19.46 -10.26 9.40
CA LYS A 405 20.63 -9.60 9.97
C LYS A 405 21.72 -10.64 10.17
#